data_AF-A0A842XVI8-F1
#
_entry.id   AF-A0A842XVI8-F1
#
_cell.length_a   1.000
_cell.length_b   1.000
_cell.length_c   1.000
_cell.angle_alpha   90.00
_cell.angle_beta   90.00
_cell.angle_gamma   90.00
#
_symmetry.space_group_name_H-M   'P 1'
#
loop_
_entity.id
_entity.type
_entity.pdbx_description
1 polymer ?
#
loop_
_entity_poly.entity_id
_entity_poly.type
_entity_poly.pdbx_seq_one_letter_code
_entity_poly.pdbx_strand_id
1 'polypeptide(L)' 'MSLGGVAEKALELDAEKAIIIGKWRGDSGKIQFFRTSVKGLDVVPPLIYVKGVKLRRDFE' A
#
# COMPACT_ATOMS: atom_id res chain seq x y z
N MET A 1 3.04 6.77 -9.75
CA MET A 1 2.90 7.72 -8.62
C MET A 1 4.05 7.46 -7.65
N SER A 2 4.74 8.51 -7.18
CA SER A 2 5.80 8.38 -6.17
C SER A 2 5.20 8.27 -4.77
N LEU A 3 6.00 7.89 -3.75
CA LEU A 3 5.54 7.92 -2.35
C LEU A 3 5.08 9.31 -1.91
N GLY A 4 5.77 10.36 -2.37
CA GLY A 4 5.36 11.75 -2.13
C GLY A 4 3.99 12.06 -2.72
N GLY A 5 3.73 11.64 -3.96
CA GLY A 5 2.41 11.83 -4.58
C GLY A 5 1.28 11.05 -3.89
N VAL A 6 1.58 9.88 -3.31
CA VAL A 6 0.61 9.16 -2.46
C VAL A 6 0.35 9.94 -1.16
N ALA A 7 1.38 10.54 -0.56
CA ALA A 7 1.24 11.35 0.65
C ALA A 7 0.38 12.60 0.41
N GLU A 8 0.67 13.35 -0.67
CA GLU A 8 -0.11 14.52 -1.08
C GLU A 8 -1.57 14.12 -1.30
N LYS A 9 -1.81 13.03 -2.04
CA LYS A 9 -3.18 12.57 -2.29
C LYS A 9 -3.90 12.11 -1.03
N ALA A 10 -3.20 11.48 -0.09
CA ALA A 10 -3.76 11.07 1.19
C ALA A 10 -4.18 12.29 2.03
N LEU A 11 -3.39 13.37 2.03
CA LEU A 11 -3.75 14.62 2.70
C LEU A 11 -4.96 15.31 2.04
N GLU A 12 -5.00 15.37 0.70
CA GLU A 12 -6.17 15.90 -0.03
C GLU A 12 -7.48 15.18 0.31
N LEU A 13 -7.40 13.88 0.61
CA LEU A 13 -8.54 13.03 0.93
C LEU A 13 -8.83 12.92 2.43
N ASP A 14 -8.08 13.64 3.29
CA ASP A 14 -8.13 13.52 4.75
C ASP A 14 -7.97 12.06 5.24
N ALA A 15 -7.12 11.30 4.55
CA ALA A 15 -6.88 9.89 4.85
C ALA A 15 -5.78 9.73 5.92
N GLU A 16 -6.13 9.15 7.07
CA GLU A 16 -5.17 8.86 8.15
C GLU A 16 -4.15 7.77 7.76
N LYS A 17 -4.50 6.89 6.82
CA LYS A 17 -3.73 5.68 6.48
C LYS A 17 -3.70 5.45 4.98
N ALA A 18 -2.59 4.91 4.50
CA ALA A 18 -2.43 4.47 3.12
C ALA A 18 -1.88 3.04 3.09
N ILE A 19 -2.33 2.26 2.11
CA ILE A 19 -1.81 0.93 1.82
C ILE A 19 -1.30 0.91 0.39
N ILE A 20 -0.06 0.48 0.21
CA ILE A 20 0.54 0.32 -1.12
C ILE A 20 0.71 -1.18 -1.37
N ILE A 21 0.04 -1.66 -2.42
CA ILE A 21 0.16 -3.03 -2.93
C ILE A 21 0.97 -2.97 -4.21
N GLY A 22 2.12 -3.65 -4.23
CA GLY A 22 3.02 -3.67 -5.38
C GLY A 22 3.50 -5.08 -5.72
N LYS A 23 4.01 -5.26 -6.94
CA LYS A 23 4.76 -6.48 -7.30
C LYS A 23 6.09 -6.51 -6.55
N TRP A 24 6.50 -7.70 -6.16
CA TRP A 24 7.75 -7.97 -5.47
C TRP A 24 8.36 -9.24 -6.03
N ARG A 25 9.56 -9.14 -6.61
CA ARG A 25 10.35 -10.27 -7.14
C ARG A 25 9.50 -11.33 -7.87
N GLY A 26 9.11 -11.03 -9.11
CA GLY A 26 8.28 -11.91 -9.93
C GLY A 26 6.79 -11.72 -9.63
N ASP A 27 6.10 -12.83 -9.34
CA ASP A 27 4.64 -12.86 -9.11
C ASP A 27 4.23 -12.71 -7.64
N SER A 28 5.20 -12.55 -6.73
CA SER A 28 4.87 -12.23 -5.34
C SER A 28 4.42 -10.78 -5.22
N GLY A 29 3.50 -10.53 -4.30
CA GLY A 29 3.05 -9.20 -3.91
C GLY A 29 3.77 -8.71 -2.66
N LYS A 30 3.78 -7.39 -2.47
CA LYS A 30 4.21 -6.73 -1.24
C LYS A 30 3.14 -5.73 -0.85
N ILE A 31 2.69 -5.82 0.39
CA ILE A 31 1.73 -4.90 0.99
C ILE A 31 2.44 -4.11 2.08
N GLN A 32 2.47 -2.80 1.91
CA GLN A 32 3.06 -1.85 2.85
C GLN A 32 1.96 -0.97 3.45
N PHE A 33 1.98 -0.82 4.78
CA PHE A 33 1.07 0.05 5.50
C PHE A 33 1.78 1.33 5.91
N PHE A 34 1.05 2.43 5.83
CA PHE A 34 1.54 3.74 6.20
C PHE A 34 0.49 4.49 6.99
N ARG A 35 0.94 5.32 7.92
CA ARG A 35 0.17 6.39 8.52
C ARG A 35 0.54 7.71 7.82
N THR A 36 -0.45 8.50 7.46
CA THR A 36 -0.24 9.83 6.91
C THR A 36 0.18 10.77 8.04
N SER A 37 1.20 11.58 7.80
CA SER A 37 1.65 12.61 8.71
C SER A 37 1.98 13.89 7.95
N VAL A 38 2.19 14.98 8.69
CA VAL A 38 2.57 16.28 8.12
C VAL A 38 3.86 16.20 7.30
N LYS A 39 4.73 15.21 7.59
CA LYS A 39 6.00 14.99 6.89
C LYS A 39 5.88 14.00 5.72
N GLY A 40 4.72 13.37 5.51
CA GLY A 40 4.47 12.42 4.43
C GLY A 40 3.83 11.11 4.89
N LEU A 41 4.47 9.98 4.59
CA LEU A 41 3.99 8.64 4.93
C LEU A 41 4.97 7.93 5.85
N ASP A 42 4.53 7.63 7.08
CA ASP A 42 5.30 6.87 8.06
C ASP A 42 4.97 5.39 7.95
N VAL A 43 5.98 4.54 7.80
CA VAL A 43 5.79 3.08 7.66
C VAL A 43 5.25 2.50 8.96
N VAL A 44 4.18 1.70 8.85
CA VAL A 44 3.59 0.97 9.97
C VAL A 44 3.79 -0.53 9.75
N PRO A 45 4.39 -1.27 10.70
CA PRO A 45 4.50 -2.71 10.61
C PRO A 45 3.12 -3.39 10.77
N PRO A 46 2.92 -4.59 10.22
CA PRO A 46 3.92 -5.43 9.55
C PRO A 46 4.08 -5.12 8.05
N LEU A 47 5.24 -5.46 7.50
CA LEU A 47 5.38 -5.61 6.05
C LEU A 47 4.90 -7.02 5.64
N ILE A 48 3.95 -7.11 4.70
CA ILE A 48 3.41 -8.41 4.27
C ILE A 48 3.92 -8.76 2.88
N TYR A 49 4.53 -9.93 2.76
CA TYR A 49 4.84 -10.56 1.47
C TYR A 49 3.76 -11.56 1.12
N VAL A 50 3.25 -11.46 -0.11
CA VAL A 50 2.13 -12.27 -0.59
C VAL A 50 2.65 -13.22 -1.66
N LYS A 51 2.55 -14.53 -1.43
CA LYS A 51 3.00 -15.53 -2.40
C LYS A 51 2.06 -15.67 -3.60
N GLY A 52 0.76 -15.45 -3.42
CA GLY A 52 -0.25 -15.51 -4.46
C GLY A 52 -1.57 -14.88 -4.00
N VAL A 53 -2.37 -14.42 -4.95
CA VAL A 53 -3.69 -13.82 -4.72
C VAL A 53 -4.68 -14.51 -5.65
N LYS A 54 -5.85 -14.87 -5.12
CA LYS A 54 -7.01 -15.25 -5.93
C LYS A 54 -8.07 -14.17 -5.74
N LEU A 55 -8.50 -13.54 -6.83
CA LEU A 55 -9.53 -12.51 -6.76
C LEU A 55 -10.90 -13.15 -6.63
N ARG A 56 -11.86 -12.43 -6.03
CA ARG A 56 -13.23 -12.96 -5.82
C ARG A 56 -13.87 -13.50 -7.11
N ARG A 57 -13.59 -12.88 -8.26
CA ARG A 57 -14.08 -13.31 -9.58
C ARG A 57 -13.49 -14.64 -10.08
N ASP A 58 -12.39 -15.11 -9.50
CA ASP A 58 -11.73 -16.35 -9.92
C ASP A 58 -12.29 -17.59 -9.18
N PHE A 59 -13.22 -17.40 -8.23
CA PHE A 59 -13.84 -18.46 -7.42
C PHE A 59 -15.11 -19.05 -8.06
N GLU A 60 -15.34 -18.82 -9.35
CA GLU A 60 -16.30 -19.58 -10.16
C GLU A 60 -16.01 -21.10 -10.11
#